data_AF-M1WD91-F1
#
_entry.id   AF-M1WD91-F1
#
_cell.length_a   1.000
_cell.length_b   1.000
_cell.length_c   1.000
_cell.angle_alpha   90.00
_cell.angle_beta   90.00
_cell.angle_gamma   90.00
#
_symmetry.space_group_name_H-M   'P 1'
#
loop_
_entity.id
_entity.type
_entity.pdbx_description
1 polymer ?
#
loop_
_entity_poly.entity_id
_entity_poly.type
_entity_poly.pdbx_seq_one_letter_code
_entity_poly.pdbx_strand_id
1 'polypeptide(L)'
;MKTVFHGEMNLSMNGSCLSSAYLQTPPPETHMHDAFRHGAHPESRGIEVESWLEVWDYAGGASFRAFVTRQEQERSLFVFFDVEGALGRDLKKGLMAVIDLADGPLACSHVVTCIDRRMPVDNALELTKSLQWVGFEMTTLDHWAQDLDVTSDRWVFMGMEM
;
A
#
# COMPACT_ATOMS: atom_id res chain seq x y z
N MET A 1 -23.73 -37.43 3.39
CA MET A 1 -23.37 -36.13 2.81
C MET A 1 -22.02 -36.23 2.13
N LYS A 2 -22.01 -36.33 0.81
CA LYS A 2 -20.85 -36.13 -0.08
C LYS A 2 -21.43 -35.70 -1.42
N THR A 3 -21.15 -34.49 -1.87
CA THR A 3 -21.44 -34.05 -3.24
C THR A 3 -20.10 -33.79 -3.91
N VAL A 4 -19.87 -34.59 -4.94
CA VAL A 4 -18.69 -34.64 -5.80
C VAL A 4 -18.82 -33.56 -6.87
N PHE A 5 -17.71 -32.91 -7.20
CA PHE A 5 -17.62 -31.89 -8.23
C PHE A 5 -17.51 -32.57 -9.61
N HIS A 6 -18.44 -32.29 -10.52
CA HIS A 6 -18.37 -32.72 -11.92
C HIS A 6 -17.94 -31.54 -12.78
N GLY A 7 -16.67 -31.53 -13.20
CA GLY A 7 -16.20 -30.67 -14.28
C GLY A 7 -16.56 -31.31 -15.62
N GLU A 8 -17.38 -30.64 -16.41
CA GLU A 8 -17.60 -31.04 -17.81
C GLU A 8 -16.68 -30.24 -18.72
N MET A 9 -15.72 -30.97 -19.30
CA MET A 9 -14.99 -30.62 -20.50
C MET A 9 -15.65 -31.41 -21.63
N ASN A 10 -16.25 -30.76 -22.63
CA ASN A 10 -16.14 -31.24 -24.01
C ASN A 10 -16.57 -30.25 -25.09
N LEU A 11 -15.91 -30.46 -26.23
CA LEU A 11 -15.85 -29.68 -27.44
C LEU A 11 -17.08 -29.82 -28.36
N SER A 12 -17.24 -28.76 -29.15
CA SER A 12 -17.78 -28.73 -30.51
C SER A 12 -19.28 -28.95 -30.72
N MET A 13 -19.93 -27.95 -31.31
CA MET A 13 -20.93 -28.17 -32.37
C MET A 13 -21.06 -26.94 -33.26
N ASN A 14 -20.84 -27.14 -34.56
CA ASN A 14 -21.27 -26.24 -35.62
C ASN A 14 -22.80 -26.21 -35.69
N GLY A 15 -23.38 -25.02 -35.77
CA GLY A 15 -24.81 -24.82 -36.00
C GLY A 15 -25.10 -23.36 -36.32
N SER A 16 -25.05 -23.01 -37.61
CA SER A 16 -25.41 -21.69 -38.14
C SER A 16 -26.93 -21.57 -38.25
N CYS A 17 -27.51 -20.47 -37.74
CA CYS A 17 -28.35 -19.52 -38.48
C CYS A 17 -29.32 -18.74 -37.57
N LEU A 18 -29.08 -17.41 -37.54
CA LEU A 18 -30.07 -16.33 -37.54
C LEU A 18 -31.06 -16.23 -36.37
N SER A 19 -30.78 -15.34 -35.41
CA SER A 19 -31.55 -14.09 -35.22
C SER A 19 -31.17 -13.36 -33.92
N SER A 20 -31.14 -12.03 -34.02
CA SER A 20 -30.94 -11.04 -32.97
C SER A 20 -29.49 -10.85 -32.51
N ALA A 21 -28.87 -9.80 -33.04
CA ALA A 21 -27.67 -9.20 -32.44
C ALA A 21 -28.08 -8.58 -31.09
N TYR A 22 -28.09 -9.41 -30.04
CA TYR A 22 -27.97 -8.90 -28.68
C TYR A 22 -26.54 -8.37 -28.56
N LEU A 23 -26.35 -7.10 -28.92
CA LEU A 23 -25.20 -6.35 -28.41
C LEU A 23 -25.28 -6.49 -26.88
N GLN A 24 -24.35 -7.26 -26.31
CA GLN A 24 -24.18 -7.31 -24.87
C GLN A 24 -23.81 -5.89 -24.45
N THR A 25 -24.80 -5.11 -24.02
CA THR A 25 -24.53 -3.88 -23.29
C THR A 25 -23.70 -4.26 -22.09
N PRO A 26 -22.54 -3.60 -21.85
CA PRO A 26 -21.75 -3.87 -20.67
C PRO A 26 -22.66 -3.79 -19.43
N PRO A 27 -22.48 -4.70 -18.46
CA PRO A 27 -23.31 -4.70 -17.27
C PRO A 27 -23.27 -3.30 -16.63
N PRO A 28 -24.42 -2.81 -16.12
CA PRO A 28 -24.48 -1.46 -15.57
C PRO A 28 -23.49 -1.31 -14.41
N GLU A 29 -22.64 -0.28 -14.49
CA GLU A 29 -21.55 -0.02 -13.53
C GLU A 29 -22.02 0.27 -12.09
N THR A 30 -23.33 0.41 -11.89
CA THR A 30 -23.97 0.56 -10.58
C THR A 30 -23.57 -0.55 -9.60
N HIS A 31 -23.44 -1.80 -10.08
CA HIS A 31 -23.04 -2.91 -9.23
C HIS A 31 -21.57 -2.84 -8.78
N MET A 32 -20.70 -2.23 -9.58
CA MET A 32 -19.31 -1.99 -9.19
C MET A 32 -19.23 -0.90 -8.13
N HIS A 33 -19.94 0.22 -8.32
CA HIS A 33 -19.99 1.30 -7.35
C HIS A 33 -20.51 0.84 -5.98
N ASP A 34 -21.55 -0.01 -5.96
CA ASP A 34 -22.06 -0.56 -4.71
C ASP A 34 -21.06 -1.52 -4.06
N ALA A 35 -20.37 -2.37 -4.83
CA ALA A 35 -19.33 -3.25 -4.28
C ALA A 35 -18.18 -2.48 -3.61
N PHE A 36 -17.80 -1.31 -4.13
CA PHE A 36 -16.80 -0.42 -3.48
C PHE A 36 -17.38 0.38 -2.30
N ARG A 37 -18.70 0.63 -2.27
CA ARG A 37 -19.37 1.32 -1.14
C ARG A 37 -19.62 0.41 0.06
N HIS A 38 -19.73 -0.90 -0.13
CA HIS A 38 -20.01 -1.84 0.97
C HIS A 38 -18.83 -2.04 1.93
N GLY A 39 -17.67 -1.42 1.69
CA GLY A 39 -16.58 -1.29 2.66
C GLY A 39 -16.52 0.05 3.39
N ALA A 40 -17.28 1.06 2.96
CA ALA A 40 -17.31 2.38 3.56
C ALA A 40 -18.52 2.48 4.49
N HIS A 41 -18.33 2.08 5.75
CA HIS A 41 -19.26 2.46 6.81
C HIS A 41 -19.22 4.00 6.91
N PRO A 42 -20.35 4.73 6.82
CA PRO A 42 -20.34 6.20 6.82
C PRO A 42 -19.91 6.84 8.15
N GLU A 43 -19.48 6.03 9.13
CA GLU A 43 -18.99 6.47 10.43
C GLU A 43 -17.53 6.03 10.73
N SER A 44 -16.84 5.35 9.80
CA SER A 44 -15.41 5.16 9.99
C SER A 44 -14.73 6.51 9.76
N ARG A 45 -14.30 7.17 10.86
CA ARG A 45 -13.32 8.27 10.87
C ARG A 45 -11.95 7.76 10.40
N GLY A 46 -11.93 7.12 9.24
CA GLY A 46 -10.72 6.64 8.60
C GLY A 46 -9.93 7.83 8.08
N ILE A 47 -8.62 7.66 8.09
CA ILE A 47 -7.70 8.61 7.51
C ILE A 47 -7.81 8.53 5.98
N GLU A 48 -8.01 9.68 5.33
CA GLU A 48 -8.07 9.76 3.88
C GLU A 48 -6.66 9.77 3.27
N VAL A 49 -6.43 8.88 2.30
CA VAL A 49 -5.20 8.88 1.51
C VAL A 49 -5.34 9.95 0.42
N GLU A 50 -4.51 11.00 0.51
CA GLU A 50 -4.50 12.12 -0.42
C GLU A 50 -3.86 11.75 -1.77
N SER A 51 -2.77 10.98 -1.72
CA SER A 51 -2.05 10.55 -2.92
C SER A 51 -1.24 9.28 -2.67
N TRP A 52 -0.87 8.60 -3.74
CA TRP A 52 0.02 7.44 -3.71
C TRP A 52 1.19 7.68 -4.67
N LEU A 53 2.34 7.09 -4.36
CA LEU A 53 3.53 7.17 -5.21
C LEU A 53 4.30 5.86 -5.18
N GLU A 54 4.97 5.58 -6.29
CA GLU A 54 5.94 4.52 -6.42
C GLU A 54 7.23 5.13 -6.99
N VAL A 55 8.36 4.83 -6.34
CA VAL A 55 9.67 5.39 -6.66
C VAL A 55 10.61 4.26 -6.97
N TRP A 56 11.26 4.31 -8.14
CA TRP A 56 12.27 3.35 -8.56
C TRP A 56 13.65 4.01 -8.49
N ASP A 57 14.48 3.56 -7.57
CA ASP A 57 15.90 3.92 -7.52
C ASP A 57 16.69 2.96 -8.42
N TYR A 58 16.92 3.37 -9.67
CA TYR A 58 17.69 2.58 -10.63
C TYR A 58 19.17 2.41 -10.24
N ALA A 59 19.73 3.33 -9.43
CA ALA A 59 21.12 3.24 -9.00
C ALA A 59 21.30 2.28 -7.82
N GLY A 60 20.40 2.35 -6.84
CA GLY A 60 20.36 1.46 -5.67
C GLY A 60 19.68 0.11 -5.93
N GLY A 61 18.90 0.01 -7.01
CA GLY A 61 18.14 -1.19 -7.36
C GLY A 61 16.93 -1.41 -6.45
N ALA A 62 16.43 -0.37 -5.81
CA ALA A 62 15.32 -0.41 -4.85
C ALA A 62 14.03 0.17 -5.45
N SER A 63 12.90 -0.25 -4.92
CA SER A 63 11.59 0.35 -5.21
C SER A 63 10.82 0.61 -3.93
N PHE A 64 10.26 1.81 -3.82
CA PHE A 64 9.50 2.24 -2.66
C PHE A 64 8.06 2.51 -3.08
N ARG A 65 7.12 1.90 -2.37
CA ARG A 65 5.70 2.28 -2.45
C ARG A 65 5.40 3.18 -1.26
N ALA A 66 4.64 4.23 -1.50
CA ALA A 66 4.28 5.14 -0.44
C ALA A 66 2.91 5.78 -0.70
N PHE A 67 2.32 6.31 0.37
CA PHE A 67 1.13 7.14 0.27
C PHE A 67 1.24 8.34 1.20
N VAL A 68 0.60 9.43 0.81
CA VAL A 68 0.46 10.62 1.64
C VAL A 68 -0.94 10.62 2.22
N THR A 69 -1.01 10.86 3.50
CA THR A 69 -2.25 11.17 4.20
C THR A 69 -2.24 12.62 4.68
N ARG A 70 -3.45 13.18 4.86
CA ARG A 70 -3.66 14.43 5.56
C ARG A 70 -4.57 14.22 6.77
N GLN A 71 -4.10 14.67 7.93
CA GLN A 71 -4.90 14.78 9.15
C GLN A 71 -4.88 16.24 9.59
N GLU A 72 -6.07 16.85 9.66
CA GLU A 72 -6.22 18.28 9.94
C GLU A 72 -5.42 19.18 8.97
N GLN A 73 -4.26 19.69 9.40
CA GLN A 73 -3.35 20.53 8.62
C GLN A 73 -1.98 19.87 8.40
N GLU A 74 -1.78 18.65 8.90
CA GLU A 74 -0.51 17.95 8.82
C GLU A 74 -0.58 16.86 7.74
N ARG A 75 0.46 16.80 6.93
CA ARG A 75 0.64 15.72 5.95
C ARG A 75 1.69 14.76 6.44
N SER A 76 1.41 13.46 6.26
CA SER A 76 2.37 12.42 6.61
C SER A 76 2.58 11.50 5.42
N LEU A 77 3.85 11.27 5.07
CA LEU A 77 4.25 10.31 4.08
C LEU A 77 4.51 8.95 4.74
N PHE A 78 3.79 7.92 4.32
CA PHE A 78 4.05 6.54 4.71
C PHE A 78 4.77 5.81 3.59
N VAL A 79 5.98 5.33 3.84
CA VAL A 79 6.81 4.61 2.85
C VAL A 79 7.09 3.18 3.30
N PHE A 80 6.91 2.22 2.39
CA PHE A 80 7.05 0.80 2.68
C PHE A 80 8.43 0.28 2.30
N PHE A 81 9.06 -0.40 3.26
CA PHE A 81 10.29 -1.17 3.10
C PHE A 81 9.94 -2.65 3.18
N ASP A 82 9.49 -3.20 2.05
CA ASP A 82 9.12 -4.60 1.92
C ASP A 82 10.27 -5.49 1.44
N VAL A 83 10.05 -6.80 1.53
CA VAL A 83 11.05 -7.81 1.16
C VAL A 83 11.38 -7.72 -0.34
N GLU A 84 10.39 -7.38 -1.16
CA GLU A 84 10.51 -7.35 -2.61
C GLU A 84 11.30 -6.12 -3.11
N GLY A 85 11.10 -4.95 -2.51
CA GLY A 85 11.63 -3.67 -2.96
C GLY A 85 12.89 -3.20 -2.24
N ALA A 86 13.12 -3.62 -0.98
CA ALA A 86 14.20 -3.07 -0.14
C ALA A 86 15.29 -4.08 0.26
N LEU A 87 14.98 -5.38 0.34
CA LEU A 87 15.92 -6.36 0.88
C LEU A 87 17.20 -6.48 0.04
N GLY A 88 18.35 -6.29 0.68
CA GLY A 88 19.67 -6.43 0.06
C GLY A 88 19.99 -5.36 -1.00
N ARG A 89 19.27 -4.23 -1.00
CA ARG A 89 19.48 -3.09 -1.90
C ARG A 89 20.24 -1.96 -1.20
N ASP A 90 20.87 -1.08 -1.98
CA ASP A 90 21.41 0.17 -1.44
C ASP A 90 20.28 1.20 -1.34
N LEU A 91 19.87 1.50 -0.12
CA LEU A 91 18.72 2.38 0.15
C LEU A 91 19.12 3.83 0.35
N LYS A 92 20.41 4.16 0.42
CA LYS A 92 20.85 5.48 0.89
C LYS A 92 20.33 6.61 -0.01
N LYS A 93 20.52 6.48 -1.33
CA LYS A 93 20.11 7.53 -2.28
C LYS A 93 18.60 7.57 -2.44
N GLY A 94 17.96 6.41 -2.60
CA GLY A 94 16.51 6.30 -2.64
C GLY A 94 15.81 6.89 -1.42
N LEU A 95 16.29 6.60 -0.22
CA LEU A 95 15.76 7.15 1.03
C LEU A 95 15.91 8.68 1.10
N MET A 96 17.07 9.22 0.75
CA MET A 96 17.26 10.68 0.72
C MET A 96 16.30 11.34 -0.27
N ALA A 97 16.14 10.76 -1.47
CA ALA A 97 15.20 11.29 -2.45
C ALA A 97 13.73 11.24 -1.98
N VAL A 98 13.36 10.19 -1.21
CA VAL A 98 12.02 10.10 -0.60
C VAL A 98 11.83 11.17 0.48
N ILE A 99 12.84 11.43 1.31
CA ILE A 99 12.81 12.48 2.34
C ILE A 99 12.73 13.87 1.68
N ASP A 100 13.55 14.14 0.67
CA ASP A 100 13.52 15.41 -0.08
C ASP A 100 12.16 15.64 -0.75
N LEU A 101 11.53 14.56 -1.26
CA LEU A 101 10.19 14.62 -1.83
C LEU A 101 9.14 14.96 -0.77
N ALA A 102 9.28 14.39 0.43
CA ALA A 102 8.40 14.67 1.57
C ALA A 102 8.52 16.12 2.04
N ASP A 103 9.73 16.62 2.24
CA ASP A 103 10.01 17.99 2.70
C ASP A 103 9.55 19.05 1.69
N GLY A 104 9.92 18.86 0.41
CA GLY A 104 9.68 19.85 -0.62
C GLY A 104 8.28 19.73 -1.25
N PRO A 105 8.13 18.99 -2.38
CA PRO A 105 6.90 19.00 -3.16
C PRO A 105 5.66 18.50 -2.42
N LEU A 106 5.79 17.55 -1.50
CA LEU A 106 4.67 16.99 -0.75
C LEU A 106 4.33 17.80 0.50
N ALA A 107 5.25 18.65 0.97
CA ALA A 107 5.12 19.46 2.19
C ALA A 107 4.54 18.65 3.36
N CYS A 108 5.19 17.51 3.64
CA CYS A 108 4.87 16.61 4.73
C CYS A 108 5.54 17.07 6.03
N SER A 109 4.78 17.07 7.11
CA SER A 109 5.28 17.31 8.48
C SER A 109 5.96 16.06 9.05
N HIS A 110 5.60 14.88 8.53
CA HIS A 110 6.08 13.60 9.02
C HIS A 110 6.44 12.65 7.89
N VAL A 111 7.49 11.85 8.11
CA VAL A 111 7.81 10.67 7.31
C VAL A 111 7.74 9.43 8.22
N VAL A 112 6.97 8.44 7.82
CA VAL A 112 6.81 7.17 8.52
C VAL A 112 7.28 6.03 7.63
N THR A 113 8.29 5.31 8.08
CA THR A 113 8.75 4.08 7.42
C THR A 113 7.98 2.88 7.95
N CYS A 114 7.53 2.02 7.05
CA CYS A 114 6.80 0.79 7.34
C CYS A 114 7.70 -0.39 6.96
N ILE A 115 8.39 -0.98 7.93
CA ILE A 115 9.34 -2.08 7.74
C ILE A 115 8.59 -3.42 7.83
N ASP A 116 8.74 -4.26 6.81
CA ASP A 116 8.10 -5.58 6.77
C ASP A 116 8.68 -6.53 7.82
N ARG A 117 7.82 -7.06 8.69
CA ARG A 117 8.19 -8.05 9.74
C ARG A 117 8.69 -9.37 9.18
N ARG A 118 8.44 -9.66 7.90
CA ARG A 118 8.96 -10.85 7.20
C ARG A 118 10.44 -10.71 6.82
N MET A 119 11.00 -9.50 6.90
CA MET A 119 12.41 -9.26 6.63
C MET A 119 13.28 -10.07 7.61
N PRO A 120 14.40 -10.68 7.16
CA PRO A 120 15.32 -11.35 8.06
C PRO A 120 15.79 -10.41 9.17
N VAL A 121 15.87 -10.91 10.41
CA VAL A 121 16.11 -10.10 11.61
C VAL A 121 17.36 -9.23 11.49
N ASP A 122 18.45 -9.77 10.93
CA ASP A 122 19.70 -9.03 10.76
C ASP A 122 19.54 -7.85 9.79
N ASN A 123 18.84 -8.04 8.68
CA ASN A 123 18.55 -6.99 7.71
C ASN A 123 17.61 -5.92 8.29
N ALA A 124 16.58 -6.34 9.02
CA ALA A 124 15.65 -5.42 9.68
C ALA A 124 16.37 -4.57 10.74
N LEU A 125 17.30 -5.17 11.50
CA LEU A 125 18.10 -4.47 12.49
C LEU A 125 19.10 -3.49 11.86
N GLU A 126 19.75 -3.87 10.76
CA GLU A 126 20.64 -3.00 9.99
C GLU A 126 19.88 -1.80 9.40
N LEU A 127 18.71 -2.04 8.81
CA LEU A 127 17.83 -0.99 8.30
C LEU A 127 17.39 -0.04 9.42
N THR A 128 16.92 -0.59 10.55
CA THR A 128 16.49 0.20 11.72
C THR A 128 17.62 1.09 12.23
N LYS A 129 18.84 0.56 12.37
CA LYS A 129 20.01 1.36 12.77
C LYS A 129 20.29 2.46 11.76
N SER A 130 20.25 2.15 10.47
CA SER A 130 20.50 3.12 9.40
C SER A 130 19.47 4.26 9.42
N LEU A 131 18.19 3.94 9.68
CA LEU A 131 17.13 4.93 9.83
C LEU A 131 17.31 5.78 11.09
N GLN A 132 17.73 5.19 12.22
CA GLN A 132 18.07 5.94 13.43
C GLN A 132 19.21 6.94 13.20
N TRP A 133 20.23 6.59 12.41
CA TRP A 133 21.30 7.52 12.04
C TRP A 133 20.81 8.72 11.22
N VAL A 134 19.71 8.56 10.48
CA VAL A 134 19.07 9.64 9.70
C VAL A 134 18.17 10.52 10.60
N GLY A 135 17.64 9.96 11.69
CA GLY A 135 16.78 10.69 12.64
C GLY A 135 15.43 10.02 12.91
N PHE A 136 15.19 8.82 12.38
CA PHE A 136 13.94 8.09 12.64
C PHE A 136 13.95 7.42 14.01
N GLU A 137 12.80 7.48 14.68
CA GLU A 137 12.57 6.83 15.97
C GLU A 137 11.42 5.83 15.88
N MET A 138 11.43 4.81 16.74
CA MET A 138 10.33 3.84 16.82
C MET A 138 9.04 4.56 17.17
N THR A 139 7.98 4.31 16.42
CA THR A 139 6.68 4.96 16.64
C THR A 139 5.52 3.98 16.57
N THR A 140 4.39 4.37 17.14
CA THR A 140 3.10 3.67 17.00
C THR A 140 2.21 4.45 16.03
N LEU A 141 1.11 3.85 15.59
CA LEU A 141 0.16 4.54 14.72
C LEU A 141 -0.85 5.41 15.50
N ASP A 142 -0.69 5.55 16.82
CA ASP A 142 -1.69 6.16 17.71
C ASP A 142 -2.02 7.61 17.31
N HIS A 143 -1.02 8.37 16.85
CA HIS A 143 -1.22 9.74 16.35
C HIS A 143 -2.21 9.79 15.17
N TRP A 144 -2.12 8.81 14.28
CA TRP A 144 -2.91 8.73 13.06
C TRP A 144 -4.26 8.03 13.32
N ALA A 145 -4.27 6.98 14.13
CA ALA A 145 -5.42 6.10 14.30
C ALA A 145 -6.43 6.53 15.37
N GLN A 146 -6.24 7.71 15.97
CA GLN A 146 -7.10 8.24 17.03
C GLN A 146 -7.22 7.25 18.21
N ASP A 147 -8.40 6.68 18.43
CA ASP A 147 -8.69 5.78 19.56
C ASP A 147 -8.63 4.28 19.20
N LEU A 148 -8.13 3.93 18.02
CA LEU A 148 -7.97 2.53 17.62
C LEU A 148 -6.59 2.02 18.03
N ASP A 149 -6.54 0.91 18.78
CA ASP A 149 -5.32 0.13 18.94
C ASP A 149 -4.96 -0.53 17.60
N VAL A 150 -4.01 0.07 16.90
CA VAL A 150 -3.54 -0.36 15.57
C VAL A 150 -2.11 -0.85 15.66
N THR A 151 -1.92 -1.94 16.40
CA THR A 151 -0.71 -2.74 16.27
C THR A 151 -0.77 -3.57 14.99
N SER A 152 0.10 -3.26 14.02
CA SER A 152 0.21 -4.06 12.80
C SER A 152 0.93 -5.38 13.08
N ASP A 153 0.39 -6.49 12.60
CA ASP A 153 1.04 -7.80 12.59
C ASP A 153 2.07 -7.96 11.46
N ARG A 154 2.05 -7.06 10.47
CA ARG A 154 2.91 -7.10 9.27
C ARG A 154 3.99 -6.02 9.24
N TRP A 155 3.75 -4.86 9.84
CA TRP A 155 4.64 -3.72 9.72
C TRP A 155 5.19 -3.27 11.08
N VAL A 156 6.42 -2.79 11.07
CA VAL A 156 7.03 -2.04 12.17
C VAL A 156 7.20 -0.60 11.70
N PHE A 157 6.84 0.36 12.54
CA PHE A 157 6.83 1.77 12.17
C PHE A 157 7.99 2.53 12.82
N MET A 158 8.64 3.37 12.02
CA MET A 158 9.54 4.40 12.54
C MET A 158 9.18 5.75 11.93
N GLY A 159 9.11 6.79 12.75
CA GLY A 159 8.71 8.14 12.37
C GLY A 159 9.87 9.13 12.45
N MET A 160 9.82 10.16 11.61
CA MET A 160 10.68 11.34 11.65
C MET A 160 9.82 12.57 11.40
N GLU A 161 9.96 13.58 12.25
CA GLU A 161 9.38 14.92 12.06
C GLU A 161 10.33 15.76 11.20
N MET A 162 9.77 16.57 10.31
CA MET A 162 10.51 17.35 9.29
C MET A 162 10.72 18.80 9.73
#